data_AF-A0A4Y8KGG8-F1
#
_entry.id   AF-A0A4Y8KGG8-F1
#
_cell.length_a   1.000
_cell.length_b   1.000
_cell.length_c   1.000
_cell.angle_alpha   90.00
_cell.angle_beta   90.00
_cell.angle_gamma   90.00
#
_symmetry.space_group_name_H-M   'P 1'
#
loop_
_entity.id
_entity.type
_entity.pdbx_description
1 polymer ?
#
loop_
_entity_poly.entity_id
_entity_poly.type
_entity_poly.pdbx_seq_one_letter_code
_entity_poly.pdbx_strand_id
1 'polypeptide(L)'
;MTLTAPPAASGSVPEPEGSRVFVIGQAGALLGSVLDETRFGHLDDAEAIAVLAALEELGRKVDGARLRATTDIGVRAETDRGNGSLAHQNGCRNRVEFISQLAGISSREAKRRLKLGETVV
;
A
#
# COMPACT_ATOMS: atom_id res chain seq x y z
N MET A 1 -31.08 -23.30 -38.34
CA MET A 1 -30.07 -22.29 -37.96
C MET A 1 -29.40 -22.78 -36.68
N THR A 2 -28.18 -23.26 -36.77
CA THR A 2 -27.43 -23.89 -35.67
C THR A 2 -26.50 -22.86 -35.03
N LEU A 3 -26.64 -22.69 -33.71
CA LEU A 3 -25.81 -21.85 -32.86
C LEU A 3 -24.44 -22.51 -32.64
N THR A 4 -23.36 -21.84 -33.05
CA THR A 4 -21.99 -22.17 -32.63
C THR A 4 -21.49 -21.07 -31.69
N ALA A 5 -21.16 -21.46 -30.46
CA ALA A 5 -20.53 -20.60 -29.46
C ALA A 5 -19.03 -20.40 -29.78
N PRO A 6 -18.43 -19.23 -29.47
CA PRO A 6 -16.99 -19.03 -29.55
C PRO A 6 -16.26 -19.64 -28.33
N PRO A 7 -15.01 -20.10 -28.48
CA PRO A 7 -14.25 -20.71 -27.40
C PRO A 7 -13.79 -19.67 -26.36
N ALA A 8 -13.84 -20.07 -25.09
CA ALA A 8 -13.23 -19.32 -24.00
C ALA A 8 -11.70 -19.33 -24.16
N ALA A 9 -11.13 -18.17 -24.49
CA ALA A 9 -9.69 -17.98 -24.42
C ALA A 9 -9.27 -18.02 -22.95
N SER A 10 -8.77 -19.18 -22.51
CA SER A 10 -7.91 -19.27 -21.33
C SER A 10 -6.60 -18.55 -21.65
N GLY A 11 -6.62 -17.23 -21.49
CA GLY A 11 -5.40 -16.44 -21.38
C GLY A 11 -4.82 -16.69 -20.00
N SER A 12 -3.97 -17.72 -19.89
CA SER A 12 -3.04 -17.85 -18.77
C SER A 12 -2.21 -16.57 -18.75
N VAL A 13 -2.55 -15.66 -17.84
CA VAL A 13 -1.74 -14.50 -17.53
C VAL A 13 -0.38 -15.06 -17.08
N PRO A 14 0.75 -14.59 -17.64
CA PRO A 14 2.05 -15.02 -17.15
C PRO A 14 2.12 -14.62 -15.67
N GLU A 15 2.15 -15.60 -14.78
CA GLU A 15 2.41 -15.41 -13.36
C GLU A 15 3.74 -14.65 -13.27
N PRO A 16 3.76 -13.43 -12.71
CA PRO A 16 4.96 -12.61 -12.72
C PRO A 16 6.00 -13.27 -11.82
N GLU A 17 7.17 -13.59 -12.37
CA GLU A 17 8.37 -13.91 -11.61
C GLU A 17 8.55 -12.84 -10.51
N GLY A 18 8.38 -13.28 -9.26
CA GLY A 18 8.39 -12.43 -8.06
C GLY A 18 7.25 -11.40 -8.02
N SER A 19 6.06 -11.80 -7.54
CA SER A 19 5.00 -10.83 -7.21
C SER A 19 5.57 -9.65 -6.41
N ARG A 20 5.27 -8.41 -6.80
CA ARG A 20 5.76 -7.21 -6.08
C ARG A 20 5.39 -7.23 -4.60
N VAL A 21 4.27 -7.87 -4.26
CA VAL A 21 3.84 -8.11 -2.88
C VAL A 21 4.84 -8.99 -2.14
N PHE A 22 5.34 -10.05 -2.78
CA PHE A 22 6.36 -10.94 -2.21
C PHE A 22 7.67 -10.20 -1.96
N VAL A 23 8.13 -9.38 -2.92
CA VAL A 23 9.38 -8.60 -2.78
C VAL A 23 9.27 -7.58 -1.64
N ILE A 24 8.15 -6.86 -1.54
CA ILE A 24 7.90 -5.93 -0.43
C ILE A 24 7.82 -6.69 0.91
N GLY A 25 7.20 -7.86 0.92
CA GLY A 25 7.15 -8.74 2.10
C GLY A 25 8.54 -9.18 2.55
N GLN A 26 9.42 -9.57 1.61
CA GLN A 26 10.80 -9.94 1.91
C GLN A 26 11.62 -8.77 2.46
N ALA A 27 11.47 -7.58 1.88
CA ALA A 27 12.12 -6.37 2.41
C ALA A 27 11.63 -6.04 3.84
N GLY A 28 10.33 -6.24 4.11
CA GLY A 28 9.76 -6.09 5.45
C GLY A 28 10.33 -7.10 6.45
N ALA A 29 10.51 -8.35 6.05
CA ALA A 29 11.10 -9.39 6.90
C ALA A 29 12.56 -9.07 7.25
N LEU A 30 13.36 -8.63 6.27
CA LEU A 30 14.75 -8.23 6.49
C LEU A 30 14.84 -7.01 7.43
N LEU A 31 13.97 -6.03 7.25
CA LEU A 31 13.91 -4.89 8.15
C LEU A 31 13.54 -5.32 9.57
N GLY A 32 12.55 -6.20 9.72
CA GLY A 32 12.14 -6.77 11.00
C GLY A 32 13.32 -7.41 11.74
N SER A 33 14.10 -8.27 11.07
CA SER A 33 15.25 -8.91 11.69
C SER A 33 16.31 -7.92 12.19
N VAL A 34 16.59 -6.86 11.42
CA VAL A 34 17.56 -5.82 11.84
C VAL A 34 17.08 -5.07 13.08
N LEU A 35 15.78 -4.77 13.15
CA LEU A 35 15.19 -4.04 14.28
C LEU A 35 15.09 -4.90 15.54
N ASP A 36 14.76 -6.19 15.39
CA ASP A 36 14.66 -7.14 16.51
C ASP A 36 16.02 -7.36 17.21
N GLU A 37 17.12 -7.26 16.47
CA GLU A 37 18.49 -7.33 17.02
C GLU A 37 18.90 -6.04 17.76
N THR A 38 18.21 -4.92 17.52
CA THR A 38 18.54 -3.61 18.09
C THR A 38 17.99 -3.47 19.52
N ARG A 39 18.89 -3.50 20.52
CA ARG A 39 18.53 -3.26 21.92
C ARG A 39 18.51 -1.77 22.25
N PHE A 40 17.42 -1.08 21.90
CA PHE A 40 17.29 0.38 22.06
C PHE A 40 17.62 0.91 23.46
N GLY A 41 17.34 0.15 24.53
CA GLY A 41 17.66 0.55 25.90
C GLY A 41 19.14 0.44 26.30
N HIS A 42 20.00 -0.10 25.43
CA HIS A 42 21.43 -0.29 25.67
C HIS A 42 22.32 0.61 24.82
N LEU A 43 21.72 1.45 23.97
CA LEU A 43 22.45 2.42 23.15
C LEU A 43 22.93 3.56 24.05
N ASP A 44 24.14 4.05 23.81
CA ASP A 44 24.53 5.35 24.37
C ASP A 44 23.79 6.50 23.66
N ASP A 45 23.86 7.71 24.19
CA ASP A 45 23.12 8.85 23.65
C ASP A 45 23.46 9.15 22.18
N ALA A 46 24.73 8.99 21.79
CA ALA A 46 25.18 9.25 20.43
C ALA A 46 24.65 8.18 19.46
N GLU A 47 24.73 6.92 19.85
CA GLU A 47 24.17 5.79 19.10
C GLU A 47 22.65 5.89 18.99
N ALA A 48 21.95 6.22 20.07
CA ALA A 48 20.49 6.36 20.08
C ALA A 48 20.01 7.46 19.11
N ILE A 49 20.68 8.61 19.08
CA ILE A 49 20.39 9.69 18.14
C ILE A 49 20.64 9.24 16.69
N ALA A 50 21.78 8.59 16.43
CA ALA A 50 22.14 8.11 15.10
C ALA A 50 21.15 7.06 14.59
N VAL A 51 20.75 6.11 15.45
CA VAL A 51 19.76 5.09 15.14
C VAL A 51 18.40 5.72 14.83
N LEU A 52 17.93 6.67 15.65
CA LEU A 52 16.66 7.36 15.38
C LEU A 52 16.69 8.11 14.04
N ALA A 53 17.78 8.82 13.74
CA ALA A 53 17.93 9.54 12.48
C ALA A 53 17.88 8.59 11.25
N ALA A 54 18.52 7.42 11.36
CA ALA A 54 18.51 6.40 10.31
C ALA A 54 17.10 5.79 10.12
N LEU A 55 16.39 5.50 11.21
CA LEU A 55 15.02 5.00 11.18
C LEU A 55 14.05 6.00 10.55
N GLU A 56 14.22 7.29 10.86
CA GLU A 56 13.43 8.36 10.26
C GLU A 56 13.65 8.48 8.74
N GLU A 57 14.90 8.35 8.27
CA GLU A 57 15.18 8.34 6.84
C GLU A 57 14.54 7.15 6.13
N LEU A 58 14.63 5.96 6.73
CA LEU A 58 14.00 4.76 6.19
C LEU A 58 12.46 4.89 6.19
N GLY A 59 11.89 5.36 7.31
CA GLY A 59 10.46 5.58 7.49
C GLY A 59 9.88 6.52 6.43
N ARG A 60 10.60 7.60 6.09
CA ARG A 60 10.18 8.53 5.03
C ARG A 60 10.10 7.87 3.64
N LYS A 61 11.01 6.96 3.30
CA LYS A 61 10.97 6.24 2.01
C LYS A 61 9.72 5.36 1.90
N VAL A 62 9.42 4.62 2.99
CA VAL A 62 8.23 3.77 3.08
C VAL A 62 6.95 4.62 3.10
N ASP A 63 6.93 5.71 3.86
CA ASP A 63 5.78 6.62 3.93
C ASP A 63 5.49 7.27 2.58
N GLY A 64 6.52 7.72 1.85
CA GLY A 64 6.35 8.25 0.50
C GLY A 64 5.71 7.23 -0.46
N ALA A 65 6.14 5.96 -0.40
CA ALA A 65 5.52 4.89 -1.19
C ALA A 65 4.06 4.64 -0.76
N ARG A 66 3.79 4.64 0.55
CA ARG A 66 2.45 4.50 1.13
C ARG A 66 1.51 5.61 0.66
N LEU A 67 1.96 6.87 0.65
CA LEU A 67 1.16 8.00 0.17
C LEU A 67 0.86 7.86 -1.33
N ARG A 68 1.86 7.57 -2.17
CA ARG A 68 1.65 7.36 -3.62
C ARG A 68 0.68 6.23 -3.92
N ALA A 69 0.83 5.08 -3.24
CA ALA A 69 -0.09 3.96 -3.38
C ALA A 69 -1.51 4.32 -2.93
N THR A 70 -1.65 5.07 -1.83
CA THR A 70 -2.95 5.54 -1.35
C THR A 70 -3.63 6.47 -2.36
N THR A 71 -2.89 7.38 -2.99
CA THR A 71 -3.42 8.26 -4.05
C THR A 71 -3.87 7.48 -5.27
N ASP A 72 -3.04 6.58 -5.78
CA ASP A 72 -3.37 5.77 -6.97
C ASP A 72 -4.63 4.92 -6.73
N ILE A 73 -4.69 4.22 -5.60
CA ILE A 73 -5.89 3.47 -5.20
C ILE A 73 -7.08 4.40 -4.97
N GLY A 74 -6.86 5.58 -4.38
CA GLY A 74 -7.88 6.61 -4.16
C GLY A 74 -8.58 7.04 -5.45
N VAL A 75 -7.82 7.28 -6.52
CA VAL A 75 -8.35 7.60 -7.86
C VAL A 75 -9.17 6.44 -8.44
N ARG A 76 -8.73 5.20 -8.23
CA ARG A 76 -9.43 4.00 -8.70
C ARG A 76 -10.67 3.67 -7.87
N ALA A 77 -10.70 4.13 -6.62
CA ALA A 77 -11.80 3.97 -5.69
C ALA A 77 -12.81 5.14 -5.76
N GLU A 78 -12.63 6.07 -6.68
CA GLU A 78 -13.54 7.21 -6.84
C GLU A 78 -14.94 6.75 -7.25
N THR A 79 -15.97 7.41 -6.71
CA THR A 79 -17.36 7.02 -6.98
C THR A 79 -17.79 7.30 -8.41
N ASP A 80 -17.13 8.25 -9.07
CA ASP A 80 -17.39 8.63 -10.48
C ASP A 80 -17.09 7.48 -11.47
N ARG A 81 -16.40 6.43 -11.01
CA ARG A 81 -16.18 5.19 -11.77
C ARG A 81 -17.36 4.20 -11.70
N GLY A 82 -18.44 4.53 -10.98
CA GLY A 82 -19.63 3.69 -10.84
C GLY A 82 -19.30 2.27 -10.38
N ASN A 83 -19.85 1.26 -11.06
CA ASN A 83 -19.60 -0.16 -10.76
C ASN A 83 -18.12 -0.58 -10.96
N GLY A 84 -17.33 0.20 -11.70
CA GLY A 84 -15.89 -0.01 -11.87
C GLY A 84 -15.04 0.56 -10.73
N SER A 85 -15.65 1.25 -9.76
CA SER A 85 -14.96 1.81 -8.60
C SER A 85 -14.46 0.70 -7.67
N LEU A 86 -13.20 0.78 -7.24
CA LEU A 86 -12.67 -0.13 -6.22
C LEU A 86 -13.45 -0.02 -4.90
N ALA A 87 -13.94 1.16 -4.53
CA ALA A 87 -14.76 1.30 -3.32
C ALA A 87 -16.06 0.49 -3.45
N HIS A 88 -16.76 0.64 -4.58
CA HIS A 88 -18.00 -0.09 -4.83
C HIS A 88 -17.78 -1.62 -4.88
N GLN A 89 -16.74 -2.07 -5.59
CA GLN A 89 -16.38 -3.49 -5.70
C GLN A 89 -16.02 -4.12 -4.35
N ASN A 90 -15.57 -3.33 -3.38
CA ASN A 90 -15.23 -3.76 -2.04
C ASN A 90 -16.31 -3.39 -1.00
N GLY A 91 -17.55 -3.10 -1.43
CA GLY A 91 -18.69 -2.84 -0.54
C GLY A 91 -18.60 -1.55 0.28
N CYS A 92 -17.70 -0.65 -0.10
CA CYS A 92 -17.48 0.64 0.57
C CYS A 92 -18.26 1.75 -0.12
N ARG A 93 -18.79 2.70 0.65
CA ARG A 93 -19.61 3.81 0.12
C ARG A 93 -18.76 4.86 -0.62
N ASN A 94 -17.49 4.97 -0.28
CA ASN A 94 -16.55 5.92 -0.89
C ASN A 94 -15.09 5.49 -0.68
N ARG A 95 -14.16 6.16 -1.40
CA ARG A 95 -12.72 5.90 -1.30
C ARG A 95 -12.14 6.04 0.10
N VAL A 96 -12.68 6.94 0.94
CA VAL A 96 -12.17 7.14 2.31
C VAL A 96 -12.49 5.94 3.18
N GLU A 97 -13.73 5.44 3.13
CA GLU A 97 -14.12 4.21 3.83
C GLU A 97 -13.28 3.02 3.35
N PHE A 98 -13.10 2.89 2.04
CA PHE A 98 -12.28 1.82 1.45
C PHE A 98 -10.83 1.86 1.94
N ILE A 99 -10.16 3.02 1.88
CA ILE A 99 -8.77 3.17 2.34
C ILE A 99 -8.66 2.95 3.85
N SER A 100 -9.61 3.44 4.65
CA SER A 100 -9.64 3.20 6.09
C SER A 100 -9.68 1.71 6.43
N GLN A 101 -10.57 0.97 5.76
CA GLN A 101 -10.72 -0.47 5.96
C GLN A 101 -9.50 -1.24 5.44
N LEU A 102 -9.00 -0.90 4.25
CA LEU A 102 -7.85 -1.55 3.64
C LEU A 102 -6.57 -1.39 4.46
N ALA A 103 -6.33 -0.20 5.01
CA ALA A 103 -5.10 0.13 5.72
C ALA A 103 -5.20 0.03 7.27
N GLY A 104 -6.39 -0.28 7.81
CA GLY A 104 -6.61 -0.36 9.26
C GLY A 104 -6.41 0.99 9.98
N ILE A 105 -6.85 2.10 9.37
CA ILE A 105 -6.65 3.46 9.88
C ILE A 105 -7.98 4.20 10.04
N SER A 106 -7.96 5.29 10.82
CA SER A 106 -9.12 6.17 10.93
C SER A 106 -9.43 6.89 9.61
N SER A 107 -10.69 7.25 9.39
CA SER A 107 -11.11 8.07 8.24
C SER A 107 -10.43 9.44 8.20
N ARG A 108 -10.04 10.01 9.35
CA ARG A 108 -9.25 11.24 9.41
C ARG A 108 -7.87 11.04 8.80
N GLU A 109 -7.21 9.93 9.15
CA GLU A 109 -5.89 9.61 8.63
C GLU A 109 -5.94 9.21 7.14
N ALA A 110 -6.97 8.47 6.72
CA ALA A 110 -7.19 8.17 5.30
C ALA A 110 -7.34 9.46 4.47
N LYS A 111 -8.16 10.41 4.93
CA LYS A 111 -8.29 11.74 4.28
C LYS A 111 -6.97 12.50 4.24
N ARG A 112 -6.22 12.49 5.34
CA ARG A 112 -4.89 13.15 5.41
C ARG A 112 -3.95 12.56 4.37
N ARG A 113 -3.84 11.24 4.26
CA ARG A 113 -2.97 10.57 3.29
C ARG A 113 -3.37 10.85 1.85
N LEU A 114 -4.66 10.78 1.54
CA LEU A 114 -5.19 11.15 0.22
C LEU A 114 -4.82 12.59 -0.12
N LYS A 115 -4.99 13.53 0.84
CA LYS A 115 -4.68 14.94 0.60
C LYS A 115 -3.19 15.21 0.41
N LEU A 116 -2.33 14.62 1.24
CA LEU A 116 -0.87 14.76 1.10
C LEU A 116 -0.36 14.11 -0.18
N GLY A 117 -0.98 13.02 -0.60
CA GLY A 117 -0.60 12.33 -1.82
C GLY A 117 -0.98 13.08 -3.09
N GLU A 118 -1.88 14.07 -3.05
CA GLU A 118 -2.13 15.02 -4.16
C GLU A 118 -0.95 15.98 -4.38
N THR A 119 -0.10 16.22 -3.37
CA THR A 119 1.01 17.18 -3.46
C THR A 119 2.38 16.54 -3.72
N VAL A 120 2.45 15.21 -3.67
CA VAL A 120 3.70 14.41 -3.76
C VAL A 120 3.85 13.72 -5.13
N VAL A 121 2.83 13.82 -5.99
CA VAL A 121 2.81 13.26 -7.36
C VAL A 121 3.16 14.34 -8.38
#